data_AF-A0A835T9G3-F1
#
_entry.id   AF-A0A835T9G3-F1
#
_cell.length_a   1.000
_cell.length_b   1.000
_cell.length_c   1.000
_cell.angle_alpha   90.00
_cell.angle_beta   90.00
_cell.angle_gamma   90.00
#
_symmetry.space_group_name_H-M   'P 1'
#
loop_
_entity.id
_entity.type
_entity.pdbx_description
1 polymer ?
#
loop_
_entity_poly.entity_id
_entity_poly.type
_entity_poly.pdbx_seq_one_letter_code
_entity_poly.pdbx_strand_id
1 'polypeptide(L)'
;MVASSSAEEQQPRVVALASAKGPQLQRAAVCFGAAMVEDPILMWATDGKNPAGSVAFYTKMAEVFFSAMADRTWCWALEAPPKAQARPGDLDAHTPQSVCLACEVPRSYPSDWQLLRAGMLGLGLRCPSWRCVRMFLYLTPEFQNRHKAFHKAHGPFVYIAAFGTRPKLWGRGRGSQLLSAVLQRADEKDMYCYLEASSDDSRRFYARHGFQLLEELAVLPPAASDAAGAPLLYVMARPPPGATGGGGGGAGGADAKAKAGVEAVAVGGGSGGGAAAGPAVAAAAPAAEVVVTPADGDAVSAEAVAVAVAVQGAAAALAQQQTGQPGERVHQGDDQV
;
A
#
# COMPACT_ATOMS: atom_id res chain seq x y z
N MET A 1 -14.03 -36.38 28.40
CA MET A 1 -12.99 -35.39 28.02
C MET A 1 -12.42 -35.63 26.60
N VAL A 2 -13.22 -36.00 25.59
CA VAL A 2 -12.70 -36.29 24.22
C VAL A 2 -13.21 -35.30 23.15
N ALA A 3 -14.12 -34.39 23.48
CA ALA A 3 -14.76 -33.50 22.50
C ALA A 3 -13.91 -32.27 22.07
N SER A 4 -12.87 -31.89 22.82
CA SER A 4 -12.08 -30.68 22.52
C SER A 4 -11.02 -30.89 21.42
N SER A 5 -10.56 -32.13 21.19
CA SER A 5 -9.51 -32.40 20.20
C SER A 5 -10.02 -32.35 18.75
N SER A 6 -11.31 -32.62 18.51
CA SER A 6 -11.87 -32.69 17.15
C SER A 6 -12.29 -31.33 16.59
N ALA A 7 -12.64 -30.37 17.45
CA ALA A 7 -13.05 -29.04 17.04
C ALA A 7 -11.86 -28.14 16.63
N GLU A 8 -10.68 -28.36 17.23
CA GLU A 8 -9.46 -27.61 16.92
C GLU A 8 -8.85 -28.05 15.56
N GLU A 9 -9.02 -29.31 15.18
CA GLU A 9 -8.59 -29.85 13.88
C GLU A 9 -9.39 -29.35 12.66
N GLN A 10 -10.53 -28.70 12.88
CA GLN A 10 -11.44 -28.23 11.83
C GLN A 10 -11.36 -26.72 11.55
N GLN A 11 -10.60 -25.97 12.34
CA GLN A 11 -10.41 -24.55 12.12
C GLN A 11 -9.20 -24.27 11.22
N PRO A 12 -9.22 -23.19 10.42
CA PRO A 12 -8.02 -22.74 9.71
C PRO A 12 -6.95 -22.37 10.73
N ARG A 13 -5.71 -22.69 10.38
CA ARG A 13 -4.56 -22.51 11.27
C ARG A 13 -3.76 -21.29 10.85
N VAL A 14 -3.46 -20.41 11.81
CA VAL A 14 -2.49 -19.33 11.61
C VAL A 14 -1.08 -19.93 11.71
N VAL A 15 -0.28 -19.72 10.68
CA VAL A 15 1.09 -20.25 10.56
C VAL A 15 2.05 -19.08 10.38
N ALA A 16 3.09 -19.02 11.21
CA ALA A 16 4.16 -18.04 11.04
C ALA A 16 5.09 -18.43 9.89
N LEU A 17 5.46 -17.46 9.07
CA LEU A 17 6.32 -17.64 7.90
C LEU A 17 7.81 -17.39 8.20
N ALA A 18 8.17 -17.19 9.47
CA ALA A 18 9.56 -16.99 9.91
C ALA A 18 10.52 -18.05 9.32
N SER A 19 10.16 -19.32 9.51
CA SER A 19 10.95 -20.48 9.06
C SER A 19 10.44 -21.11 7.76
N ALA A 20 9.59 -20.39 7.01
CA ALA A 20 9.01 -20.92 5.78
C ALA A 20 10.08 -21.11 4.69
N LYS A 21 10.00 -22.24 3.98
CA LYS A 21 10.88 -22.58 2.85
C LYS A 21 10.31 -22.05 1.53
N GLY A 22 11.13 -22.06 0.47
CA GLY A 22 10.77 -21.56 -0.86
C GLY A 22 9.35 -21.94 -1.34
N PRO A 23 8.95 -23.22 -1.31
CA PRO A 23 7.61 -23.62 -1.75
C PRO A 23 6.46 -23.04 -0.90
N GLN A 24 6.65 -22.87 0.41
CA GLN A 24 5.63 -22.26 1.29
C GLN A 24 5.49 -20.76 1.00
N LEU A 25 6.61 -20.07 0.79
CA LEU A 25 6.63 -18.66 0.44
C LEU A 25 6.00 -18.41 -0.93
N GLN A 26 6.26 -19.29 -1.89
CA GLN A 26 5.66 -19.22 -3.22
C GLN A 26 4.12 -19.38 -3.13
N ARG A 27 3.62 -20.34 -2.34
CA ARG A 27 2.16 -20.47 -2.11
C ARG A 27 1.56 -19.24 -1.42
N ALA A 28 2.27 -18.65 -0.45
CA ALA A 28 1.86 -17.41 0.19
C ALA A 28 1.82 -16.23 -0.78
N ALA A 29 2.82 -16.12 -1.66
CA ALA A 29 2.87 -15.09 -2.70
C ALA A 29 1.74 -15.24 -3.73
N VAL A 30 1.46 -16.47 -4.17
CA VAL A 30 0.34 -16.76 -5.09
C VAL A 30 -1.00 -16.45 -4.42
N CYS A 31 -1.15 -16.75 -3.12
CA CYS A 31 -2.33 -16.36 -2.35
C CYS A 31 -2.51 -14.83 -2.34
N PHE A 32 -1.42 -14.09 -2.11
CA PHE A 32 -1.45 -12.64 -2.14
C PHE A 32 -1.88 -12.09 -3.50
N GLY A 33 -1.26 -12.56 -4.59
CA GLY A 33 -1.65 -12.14 -5.94
C GLY A 33 -3.11 -12.42 -6.24
N ALA A 34 -3.62 -13.59 -5.84
CA ALA A 34 -5.04 -13.93 -6.02
C ALA A 34 -5.99 -13.08 -5.15
N ALA A 35 -5.53 -12.57 -4.01
CA ALA A 35 -6.31 -11.66 -3.17
C ALA A 35 -6.47 -10.26 -3.79
N MET A 36 -5.55 -9.88 -4.67
CA MET A 36 -5.49 -8.54 -5.28
C MET A 36 -6.14 -8.45 -6.67
N VAL A 37 -6.85 -9.49 -7.13
CA VAL A 37 -7.60 -9.46 -8.41
C VAL A 37 -8.54 -8.26 -8.52
N GLU A 38 -9.19 -7.93 -7.41
CA GLU A 38 -10.24 -6.90 -7.33
C GLU A 38 -9.72 -5.60 -6.68
N ASP A 39 -8.39 -5.42 -6.61
CA ASP A 39 -7.78 -4.22 -6.06
C ASP A 39 -8.13 -2.99 -6.93
N PRO A 40 -8.86 -1.99 -6.40
CA PRO A 40 -9.36 -0.90 -7.22
C PRO A 40 -8.24 0.00 -7.73
N ILE A 41 -7.12 0.10 -7.01
CA ILE A 41 -5.93 0.86 -7.45
C ILE A 41 -5.35 0.23 -8.71
N LEU A 42 -5.10 -1.09 -8.71
CA LEU A 42 -4.52 -1.74 -9.89
C LEU A 42 -5.52 -1.92 -11.02
N MET A 43 -6.80 -2.13 -10.71
CA MET A 43 -7.89 -2.11 -11.70
C MET A 43 -7.99 -0.75 -12.39
N TRP A 44 -7.92 0.33 -11.60
CA TRP A 44 -7.81 1.67 -12.15
C TRP A 44 -6.54 1.78 -12.99
N ALA A 45 -5.35 1.46 -12.46
CA ALA A 45 -4.06 1.65 -13.14
C ALA A 45 -3.94 0.92 -14.49
N THR A 46 -4.71 -0.16 -14.68
CA THR A 46 -4.70 -1.01 -15.88
C THR A 46 -5.94 -0.87 -16.76
N ASP A 47 -6.84 0.07 -16.45
CA ASP A 47 -8.19 0.17 -17.04
C ASP A 47 -9.00 -1.13 -16.97
N GLY A 48 -8.69 -2.01 -16.02
CA GLY A 48 -9.26 -3.35 -15.89
C GLY A 48 -8.92 -4.32 -17.03
N LYS A 49 -8.03 -3.94 -17.97
CA LYS A 49 -7.76 -4.71 -19.21
C LYS A 49 -6.88 -5.94 -18.99
N ASN A 50 -6.23 -6.07 -17.83
CA ASN A 50 -5.28 -7.17 -17.57
C ASN A 50 -5.32 -7.71 -16.12
N PRO A 51 -6.41 -8.40 -15.72
CA PRO A 51 -6.52 -8.96 -14.37
C PRO A 51 -5.49 -10.06 -14.11
N ALA A 52 -5.16 -10.90 -15.10
CA ALA A 52 -4.16 -11.96 -14.95
C ALA A 52 -2.74 -11.39 -14.73
N GLY A 53 -2.36 -10.36 -15.49
CA GLY A 53 -1.09 -9.65 -15.29
C GLY A 53 -1.02 -8.96 -13.92
N SER A 54 -2.14 -8.45 -13.43
CA SER A 54 -2.25 -7.85 -12.10
C SER A 54 -1.98 -8.86 -10.98
N VAL A 55 -2.56 -10.06 -11.09
CA VAL A 55 -2.28 -11.18 -10.17
C VAL A 55 -0.80 -11.58 -10.23
N ALA A 56 -0.24 -11.72 -11.44
CA ALA A 56 1.16 -12.08 -11.62
C ALA A 56 2.11 -11.03 -11.05
N PHE A 57 1.76 -9.75 -11.20
CA PHE A 57 2.50 -8.62 -10.64
C PHE A 57 2.52 -8.65 -9.11
N TYR A 58 1.35 -8.73 -8.45
CA TYR A 58 1.29 -8.81 -6.99
C TYR A 58 1.91 -10.09 -6.42
N THR A 59 1.76 -11.22 -7.12
CA THR A 59 2.48 -12.46 -6.79
C THR A 59 3.98 -12.21 -6.78
N LYS A 60 4.51 -11.58 -7.84
CA LYS A 60 5.94 -11.29 -7.93
C LYS A 60 6.39 -10.28 -6.88
N MET A 61 5.56 -9.28 -6.58
CA MET A 61 5.83 -8.31 -5.52
C MET A 61 6.02 -9.03 -4.17
N ALA A 62 5.09 -9.91 -3.79
CA ALA A 62 5.21 -10.68 -2.56
C ALA A 62 6.45 -11.59 -2.54
N GLU A 63 6.79 -12.25 -3.66
CA GLU A 63 8.03 -13.04 -3.77
C GLU A 63 9.29 -12.21 -3.51
N VAL A 64 9.36 -11.01 -4.11
CA VAL A 64 10.48 -10.08 -3.93
C VAL A 64 10.60 -9.69 -2.46
N PHE A 65 9.50 -9.31 -1.82
CA PHE A 65 9.51 -8.95 -0.40
C PHE A 65 9.90 -10.13 0.51
N PHE A 66 9.32 -11.32 0.33
CA PHE A 66 9.67 -12.51 1.11
C PHE A 66 11.15 -12.92 0.96
N SER A 67 11.75 -12.61 -0.20
CA SER A 67 13.16 -12.91 -0.49
C SER A 67 14.10 -11.82 0.02
N ALA A 68 13.65 -10.56 0.05
CA ALA A 68 14.44 -9.42 0.50
C ALA A 68 14.49 -9.27 2.03
N MET A 69 13.43 -9.69 2.73
CA MET A 69 13.37 -9.59 4.20
C MET A 69 14.28 -10.60 4.88
N ALA A 70 15.22 -10.09 5.69
CA ALA A 70 16.09 -10.91 6.53
C ALA A 70 15.33 -11.56 7.69
N ASP A 71 14.29 -10.89 8.21
CA ASP A 71 13.43 -11.36 9.28
C ASP A 71 11.97 -11.38 8.81
N ARG A 72 11.34 -12.56 8.89
CA ARG A 72 9.94 -12.81 8.50
C ARG A 72 9.07 -13.20 9.71
N THR A 73 9.51 -12.89 10.93
CA THR A 73 8.76 -13.19 12.16
C THR A 73 7.43 -12.44 12.28
N TRP A 74 7.25 -11.38 11.48
CA TRP A 74 6.01 -10.62 11.32
C TRP A 74 5.17 -11.05 10.11
N CYS A 75 5.58 -12.11 9.40
CA CYS A 75 4.82 -12.64 8.28
C CYS A 75 4.01 -13.86 8.70
N TRP A 76 2.74 -13.90 8.33
CA TRP A 76 1.83 -15.00 8.65
C TRP A 76 0.95 -15.39 7.48
N ALA A 77 0.53 -16.65 7.49
CA ALA A 77 -0.46 -17.18 6.58
C ALA A 77 -1.57 -17.87 7.38
N LEU A 78 -2.79 -17.82 6.85
CA LEU A 78 -3.90 -18.64 7.34
C LEU A 78 -4.07 -19.82 6.39
N GLU A 79 -3.70 -21.02 6.83
CA GLU A 79 -3.80 -22.25 6.04
C GLU A 79 -5.15 -22.94 6.26
N ALA A 80 -5.58 -23.71 5.25
CA ALA A 80 -6.80 -24.50 5.35
C ALA A 80 -6.65 -25.64 6.38
N PRO A 81 -7.77 -26.16 6.93
CA PRO A 81 -7.70 -27.28 7.89
C PRO A 81 -7.07 -28.53 7.24
N PRO A 82 -6.21 -29.29 7.95
CA PRO A 82 -5.53 -30.47 7.40
C PRO A 82 -6.47 -31.57 6.89
N LYS A 83 -7.67 -31.68 7.47
CA LYS A 83 -8.70 -32.69 7.13
C LYS A 83 -9.81 -32.17 6.22
N ALA A 84 -9.69 -30.97 5.67
CA ALA A 84 -10.65 -30.49 4.69
C ALA A 84 -10.59 -31.40 3.46
N GLN A 85 -11.52 -32.36 3.36
CA GLN A 85 -11.77 -33.09 2.13
C GLN A 85 -12.04 -32.06 1.05
N ALA A 86 -11.06 -31.85 0.17
CA ALA A 86 -11.18 -30.88 -0.90
C ALA A 86 -12.38 -31.30 -1.76
N ARG A 87 -13.44 -30.49 -1.78
CA ARG A 87 -14.43 -30.61 -2.85
C ARG A 87 -13.71 -30.31 -4.16
N PRO A 88 -14.17 -30.84 -5.31
CA PRO A 88 -13.61 -30.47 -6.60
C PRO A 88 -13.62 -28.93 -6.75
N GLY A 89 -12.44 -28.30 -6.74
CA GLY A 89 -12.28 -26.84 -6.77
C GLY A 89 -11.90 -26.16 -5.43
N ASP A 90 -11.86 -26.90 -4.32
CA ASP A 90 -11.30 -26.43 -3.04
C ASP A 90 -9.77 -26.41 -3.08
N LEU A 91 -9.17 -25.55 -2.25
CA LEU A 91 -7.72 -25.40 -2.14
C LEU A 91 -7.12 -26.59 -1.39
N ASP A 92 -5.92 -27.01 -1.79
CA ASP A 92 -5.15 -27.97 -1.02
C ASP A 92 -4.90 -27.44 0.40
N ALA A 93 -4.77 -28.36 1.36
CA ALA A 93 -4.58 -28.02 2.78
C ALA A 93 -3.41 -27.05 3.03
N HIS A 94 -2.41 -27.07 2.15
CA HIS A 94 -1.19 -26.27 2.24
C HIS A 94 -1.25 -24.93 1.49
N THR A 95 -2.35 -24.63 0.80
CA THR A 95 -2.53 -23.32 0.18
C THR A 95 -3.14 -22.35 1.17
N PRO A 96 -2.46 -21.21 1.42
CA PRO A 96 -3.00 -20.17 2.26
C PRO A 96 -4.34 -19.63 1.73
N GLN A 97 -5.27 -19.44 2.65
CA GLN A 97 -6.55 -18.75 2.45
C GLN A 97 -6.38 -17.24 2.59
N SER A 98 -5.44 -16.81 3.43
CA SER A 98 -5.08 -15.42 3.67
C SER A 98 -3.60 -15.32 3.99
N VAL A 99 -3.01 -14.16 3.71
CA VAL A 99 -1.59 -13.88 3.95
C VAL A 99 -1.42 -12.46 4.45
N CYS A 100 -0.48 -12.31 5.39
CA CYS A 100 -0.04 -11.05 5.94
C CYS A 100 1.49 -11.01 5.82
N LEU A 101 1.97 -10.01 5.10
CA LEU A 101 3.35 -9.63 4.99
C LEU A 101 3.52 -8.36 5.81
N ALA A 102 4.12 -8.48 6.98
CA ALA A 102 4.46 -7.35 7.82
C ALA A 102 5.92 -7.41 8.25
N CYS A 103 6.45 -6.25 8.64
CA CYS A 103 7.81 -6.10 9.14
C CYS A 103 7.86 -4.99 10.20
N GLU A 104 8.89 -5.02 11.03
CA GLU A 104 9.17 -3.95 11.99
C GLU A 104 9.97 -2.85 11.30
N VAL A 105 9.49 -1.60 11.34
CA VAL A 105 10.18 -0.45 10.78
C VAL A 105 10.89 0.30 11.91
N PRO A 106 12.19 0.66 11.75
CA PRO A 106 13.04 0.48 10.57
C PRO A 106 13.81 -0.85 10.52
N ARG A 107 13.79 -1.65 11.59
CA ARG A 107 14.73 -2.75 11.84
C ARG A 107 14.73 -3.84 10.77
N SER A 108 13.56 -4.23 10.29
CA SER A 108 13.36 -5.38 9.41
C SER A 108 12.81 -4.99 8.04
N TYR A 109 12.67 -3.69 7.76
CA TYR A 109 12.26 -3.21 6.45
C TYR A 109 13.40 -3.44 5.43
N PRO A 110 13.13 -4.08 4.29
CA PRO A 110 14.19 -4.38 3.31
C PRO A 110 14.70 -3.09 2.65
N SER A 111 16.02 -2.98 2.54
CA SER A 111 16.66 -1.89 1.79
C SER A 111 16.42 -2.03 0.28
N ASP A 112 16.52 -0.91 -0.44
CA ASP A 112 16.38 -0.88 -1.90
C ASP A 112 17.32 -1.86 -2.60
N TRP A 113 18.53 -2.04 -2.07
CA TRP A 113 19.49 -3.00 -2.58
C TRP A 113 19.05 -4.47 -2.38
N GLN A 114 18.48 -4.80 -1.21
CA GLN A 114 17.93 -6.13 -0.96
C GLN A 114 16.74 -6.41 -1.88
N LEU A 115 15.86 -5.43 -2.07
CA LEU A 115 14.75 -5.50 -3.00
C LEU A 115 15.22 -5.71 -4.44
N LEU A 116 16.25 -4.96 -4.87
CA LEU A 116 16.85 -5.10 -6.20
C LEU A 116 17.38 -6.52 -6.42
N ARG A 117 18.20 -7.03 -5.49
CA ARG A 117 18.76 -8.40 -5.55
C ARG A 117 17.69 -9.49 -5.49
N ALA A 118 16.58 -9.24 -4.80
CA ALA A 118 15.45 -10.15 -4.70
C ALA A 118 14.60 -10.21 -5.99
N GLY A 119 14.91 -9.39 -7.00
CA GLY A 119 14.28 -9.45 -8.32
C GLY A 119 13.30 -8.31 -8.60
N MET A 120 13.47 -7.13 -7.98
CA MET A 120 12.69 -5.92 -8.29
C MET A 120 12.71 -5.58 -9.80
N LEU A 121 13.82 -5.81 -10.50
CA LEU A 121 13.90 -5.59 -11.95
C LEU A 121 12.92 -6.49 -12.72
N GLY A 122 12.77 -7.74 -12.29
CA GLY A 122 11.81 -8.69 -12.86
C GLY A 122 10.35 -8.38 -12.50
N LEU A 123 10.11 -7.55 -11.47
CA LEU A 123 8.80 -6.99 -11.16
C LEU A 123 8.44 -5.87 -12.15
N GLY A 124 9.40 -5.00 -12.48
CA GLY A 124 9.23 -3.95 -13.50
C GLY A 124 8.84 -4.51 -14.87
N LEU A 125 9.43 -5.63 -15.29
CA LEU A 125 9.07 -6.33 -16.53
C LEU A 125 7.67 -6.98 -16.50
N ARG A 126 7.08 -7.16 -15.31
CA ARG A 126 5.73 -7.69 -15.10
C ARG A 126 4.70 -6.60 -14.82
N CYS A 127 5.09 -5.32 -14.87
CA CYS A 127 4.15 -4.23 -14.69
C CYS A 127 3.08 -4.26 -15.79
N PRO A 128 1.78 -4.28 -15.43
CA PRO A 128 0.71 -4.45 -16.39
C PRO A 128 0.44 -3.21 -17.25
N SER A 129 0.94 -2.03 -16.87
CA SER A 129 0.79 -0.78 -17.62
C SER A 129 1.88 0.24 -17.25
N TRP A 130 2.12 1.22 -18.13
CA TRP A 130 3.02 2.35 -17.84
C TRP A 130 2.52 3.22 -16.69
N ARG A 131 1.20 3.39 -16.58
CA ARG A 131 0.60 4.12 -15.45
C ARG A 131 0.87 3.41 -14.11
N CYS A 132 0.87 2.08 -14.10
CA CYS A 132 1.27 1.31 -12.92
C CYS A 132 2.73 1.59 -12.53
N VAL A 133 3.66 1.61 -13.50
CA VAL A 133 5.06 1.98 -13.25
C VAL A 133 5.16 3.38 -12.64
N ARG A 134 4.51 4.39 -13.25
CA ARG A 134 4.49 5.77 -12.74
C ARG A 134 3.91 5.89 -11.34
N MET A 135 2.83 5.16 -11.07
CA MET A 135 2.20 5.08 -9.75
C MET A 135 3.17 4.56 -8.69
N PHE A 136 3.89 3.46 -8.95
CA PHE A 136 4.87 2.94 -8.00
C PHE A 136 6.07 3.87 -7.80
N LEU A 137 6.55 4.52 -8.86
CA LEU A 137 7.61 5.53 -8.75
C LEU A 137 7.21 6.73 -7.90
N TYR A 138 5.92 7.11 -7.94
CA TYR A 138 5.38 8.17 -7.10
C TYR A 138 5.14 7.71 -5.65
N LEU A 139 4.53 6.55 -5.44
CA LEU A 139 4.15 6.07 -4.11
C LEU A 139 5.35 5.64 -3.25
N THR A 140 6.42 5.11 -3.84
CA THR A 140 7.58 4.63 -3.09
C THR A 140 8.20 5.71 -2.18
N PRO A 141 8.58 6.90 -2.69
CA PRO A 141 9.09 7.96 -1.81
C PRO A 141 8.03 8.49 -0.83
N GLU A 142 6.75 8.55 -1.24
CA GLU A 142 5.65 8.99 -0.38
C GLU A 142 5.46 8.08 0.84
N PHE A 143 5.55 6.75 0.65
CA PHE A 143 5.53 5.78 1.74
C PHE A 143 6.77 5.90 2.63
N GLN A 144 7.96 5.98 2.05
CA GLN A 144 9.20 6.12 2.82
C GLN A 144 9.19 7.38 3.69
N ASN A 145 8.73 8.51 3.16
CA ASN A 145 8.63 9.77 3.91
C ASN A 145 7.66 9.66 5.08
N ARG A 146 6.49 9.03 4.87
CA ARG A 146 5.49 8.81 5.92
C ARG A 146 5.98 7.83 6.98
N HIS A 147 6.61 6.73 6.59
CA HIS A 147 7.20 5.77 7.55
C HIS A 147 8.27 6.44 8.42
N LYS A 148 9.13 7.29 7.83
CA LYS A 148 10.11 8.08 8.58
C LYS A 148 9.46 9.06 9.54
N ALA A 149 8.44 9.81 9.08
CA ALA A 149 7.71 10.77 9.90
C ALA A 149 6.99 10.07 11.06
N PHE A 150 6.32 8.96 10.80
CA PHE A 150 5.62 8.16 11.79
C PHE A 150 6.57 7.54 12.81
N HIS A 151 7.70 6.98 12.35
CA HIS A 151 8.75 6.47 13.24
C HIS A 151 9.30 7.56 14.15
N LYS A 152 9.54 8.77 13.62
CA LYS A 152 10.01 9.91 14.41
C LYS A 152 9.02 10.30 15.51
N ALA A 153 7.73 10.19 15.25
CA ALA A 153 6.67 10.57 16.18
C ALA A 153 6.35 9.49 17.23
N HIS A 154 6.38 8.21 16.85
CA HIS A 154 5.85 7.10 17.66
C HIS A 154 6.88 6.00 17.99
N GLY A 155 8.11 6.10 17.46
CA GLY A 155 9.13 5.06 17.58
C GLY A 155 8.89 3.88 16.63
N PRO A 156 9.53 2.72 16.88
CA PRO A 156 9.37 1.53 16.07
C PRO A 156 7.92 1.07 15.98
N PHE A 157 7.50 0.59 14.81
CA PHE A 157 6.14 0.14 14.56
C PHE A 157 6.11 -1.06 13.61
N VAL A 158 5.00 -1.79 13.62
CA VAL A 158 4.73 -2.89 12.71
C VAL A 158 4.08 -2.34 11.46
N TYR A 159 4.76 -2.45 10.33
CA TYR A 159 4.22 -2.10 9.02
C TYR A 159 3.62 -3.31 8.32
N ILE A 160 2.32 -3.29 8.02
CA ILE A 160 1.65 -4.31 7.22
C ILE A 160 1.71 -3.90 5.75
N ALA A 161 2.77 -4.34 5.06
CA ALA A 161 3.03 -4.01 3.65
C ALA A 161 2.09 -4.71 2.68
N ALA A 162 1.62 -5.91 3.03
CA ALA A 162 0.68 -6.65 2.21
C ALA A 162 -0.25 -7.50 3.08
N PHE A 163 -1.55 -7.41 2.81
CA PHE A 163 -2.55 -8.19 3.51
C PHE A 163 -3.68 -8.55 2.53
N GLY A 164 -4.03 -9.83 2.46
CA GLY A 164 -5.05 -10.27 1.52
C GLY A 164 -5.68 -11.59 1.88
N THR A 165 -6.98 -11.68 1.62
CA THR A 165 -7.77 -12.91 1.64
C THR A 165 -8.29 -13.17 0.24
N ARG A 166 -8.28 -14.43 -0.23
CA ARG A 166 -8.82 -14.77 -1.55
C ARG A 166 -10.31 -14.40 -1.65
N PRO A 167 -10.80 -13.79 -2.75
CA PRO A 167 -12.17 -13.27 -2.84
C PRO A 167 -13.27 -14.29 -2.52
N LYS A 168 -13.11 -15.55 -2.98
CA LYS A 168 -14.03 -16.66 -2.71
C LYS A 168 -14.21 -16.98 -1.20
N LEU A 169 -13.36 -16.45 -0.35
CA LEU A 169 -13.33 -16.68 1.10
C LEU A 169 -13.64 -15.41 1.92
N TRP A 170 -14.02 -14.31 1.27
CA TRP A 170 -14.49 -13.11 1.95
C TRP A 170 -15.79 -13.37 2.74
N GLY A 171 -16.04 -12.51 3.73
CA GLY A 171 -17.21 -12.64 4.62
C GLY A 171 -17.17 -13.82 5.59
N ARG A 172 -16.12 -14.67 5.55
CA ARG A 172 -15.98 -15.86 6.42
C ARG A 172 -15.03 -15.67 7.61
N GLY A 173 -14.70 -14.41 7.93
CA GLY A 173 -13.82 -14.08 9.06
C GLY A 173 -12.34 -14.46 8.90
N ARG A 174 -11.90 -14.94 7.73
CA ARG A 174 -10.50 -15.39 7.51
C ARG A 174 -9.48 -14.26 7.68
N GLY A 175 -9.75 -13.11 7.07
CA GLY A 175 -8.95 -11.91 7.26
C GLY A 175 -8.91 -11.48 8.74
N SER A 176 -10.07 -11.42 9.39
CA SER A 176 -10.12 -11.06 10.82
C SER A 176 -9.28 -12.01 11.69
N GLN A 177 -9.38 -13.33 11.48
CA GLN A 177 -8.62 -14.32 12.22
C GLN A 177 -7.09 -14.11 12.06
N LEU A 178 -6.64 -13.84 10.84
CA LEU A 178 -5.22 -13.59 10.57
C LEU A 178 -4.75 -12.25 11.17
N LEU A 179 -5.54 -11.19 10.99
CA LEU A 179 -5.22 -9.86 11.51
C LEU A 179 -5.21 -9.84 13.04
N SER A 180 -6.11 -10.57 13.70
CA SER A 180 -6.10 -10.68 15.17
C SER A 180 -4.79 -11.27 15.70
N ALA A 181 -4.22 -12.27 15.02
CA ALA A 181 -2.91 -12.83 15.42
C ALA A 181 -1.77 -11.82 15.24
N VAL A 182 -1.82 -11.00 14.17
CA VAL A 182 -0.86 -9.91 13.94
C VAL A 182 -0.93 -8.88 15.07
N LEU A 183 -2.15 -8.41 15.36
CA LEU A 183 -2.40 -7.39 16.36
C LEU A 183 -2.07 -7.87 17.77
N GLN A 184 -2.39 -9.13 18.10
CA GLN A 184 -2.01 -9.70 19.38
C GLN A 184 -0.49 -9.64 19.62
N ARG A 185 0.32 -10.01 18.62
CA ARG A 185 1.78 -9.92 18.74
C ARG A 185 2.28 -8.47 18.84
N ALA A 186 1.62 -7.53 18.15
CA ALA A 186 1.94 -6.12 18.26
C ALA A 186 1.60 -5.56 19.66
N ASP A 187 0.45 -5.97 20.21
CA ASP A 187 0.00 -5.60 21.56
C ASP A 187 0.93 -6.16 22.63
N GLU A 188 1.37 -7.42 22.50
CA GLU A 188 2.38 -8.04 23.37
C GLU A 188 3.73 -7.31 23.37
N LYS A 189 4.02 -6.58 22.29
CA LYS A 189 5.25 -5.79 22.13
C LYS A 189 5.05 -4.30 22.37
N ASP A 190 3.84 -3.87 22.71
CA ASP A 190 3.44 -2.47 22.89
C ASP A 190 3.78 -1.59 21.66
N MET A 191 3.55 -2.13 20.46
CA MET A 191 3.89 -1.46 19.20
C MET A 191 2.65 -0.97 18.44
N TYR A 192 2.80 0.17 17.76
CA TYR A 192 1.83 0.60 16.76
C TYR A 192 1.77 -0.40 15.59
N CYS A 193 0.59 -0.55 14.99
CA CYS A 193 0.44 -1.15 13.67
C CYS A 193 0.08 -0.07 12.66
N TYR A 194 0.74 -0.07 11.51
CA TYR A 194 0.58 0.92 10.45
C TYR A 194 0.36 0.20 9.10
N LEU A 195 -0.53 0.73 8.26
CA LEU A 195 -0.83 0.20 6.93
C LEU A 195 -1.40 1.26 5.99
N GLU A 196 -1.39 0.96 4.69
CA GLU A 196 -2.17 1.68 3.69
C GLU A 196 -3.28 0.78 3.12
N ALA A 197 -4.54 1.18 3.30
CA ALA A 197 -5.69 0.46 2.79
C ALA A 197 -6.03 0.94 1.38
N SER A 198 -6.24 0.02 0.44
CA SER A 198 -6.44 0.33 -0.98
C SER A 198 -7.88 0.57 -1.41
N SER A 199 -8.85 0.49 -0.50
CA SER A 199 -10.26 0.64 -0.81
C SER A 199 -11.09 1.07 0.40
N ASP A 200 -12.29 1.60 0.16
CA ASP A 200 -13.22 1.93 1.25
C ASP A 200 -13.65 0.70 2.08
N ASP A 201 -13.79 -0.45 1.44
CA ASP A 201 -14.11 -1.70 2.14
C ASP A 201 -12.97 -2.17 3.03
N SER A 202 -11.72 -2.08 2.55
CA SER A 202 -10.55 -2.40 3.36
C SER A 202 -10.36 -1.39 4.48
N ARG A 203 -10.56 -0.08 4.24
CA ARG A 203 -10.60 0.96 5.28
C ARG A 203 -11.61 0.62 6.37
N ARG A 204 -12.87 0.31 6.00
CA ARG A 204 -13.91 -0.11 6.95
C ARG A 204 -13.53 -1.38 7.70
N PHE A 205 -12.89 -2.33 7.03
CA PHE A 205 -12.39 -3.56 7.65
C PHE A 205 -11.36 -3.24 8.74
N TYR A 206 -10.31 -2.49 8.42
CA TYR A 206 -9.27 -2.14 9.40
C TYR A 206 -9.81 -1.25 10.53
N ALA A 207 -10.74 -0.34 10.24
CA ALA A 207 -11.38 0.49 11.27
C ALA A 207 -12.08 -0.35 12.35
N ARG A 208 -12.76 -1.44 11.98
CA ARG A 208 -13.37 -2.39 12.94
C ARG A 208 -12.35 -3.12 13.82
N HIS A 209 -11.09 -3.16 13.39
CA HIS A 209 -9.97 -3.75 14.14
C HIS A 209 -9.18 -2.71 14.94
N GLY A 210 -9.68 -1.47 15.04
CA GLY A 210 -9.09 -0.42 15.86
C GLY A 210 -8.08 0.48 15.13
N PHE A 211 -7.93 0.33 13.81
CA PHE A 211 -7.14 1.27 13.02
C PHE A 211 -7.88 2.59 12.84
N GLN A 212 -7.16 3.69 12.94
CA GLN A 212 -7.64 5.05 12.75
C GLN A 212 -7.07 5.60 11.45
N LEU A 213 -7.89 6.34 10.69
CA LEU A 213 -7.44 7.04 9.49
C LEU A 213 -6.53 8.21 9.90
N LEU A 214 -5.32 8.26 9.34
CA LEU A 214 -4.37 9.36 9.54
C LEU A 214 -4.46 10.37 8.39
N GLU A 215 -4.47 9.88 7.15
CA GLU A 215 -4.52 10.70 5.94
C GLU A 215 -5.04 9.90 4.75
N GLU A 216 -5.50 10.62 3.73
CA GLU A 216 -5.82 10.07 2.42
C GLU A 216 -4.70 10.46 1.45
N LEU A 217 -4.18 9.47 0.72
CA LEU A 217 -3.04 9.62 -0.17
C LEU A 217 -3.46 9.34 -1.61
N ALA A 218 -3.23 10.31 -2.50
CA ALA A 218 -3.39 10.12 -3.92
C ALA A 218 -2.34 9.12 -4.45
N VAL A 219 -2.73 8.29 -5.42
CA VAL A 219 -1.82 7.29 -6.03
C VAL A 219 -0.98 7.84 -7.19
N LEU A 220 -1.26 9.08 -7.62
CA LEU A 220 -0.47 9.87 -8.56
C LEU A 220 -0.42 11.33 -8.09
N PRO A 221 0.53 12.14 -8.61
CA PRO A 221 0.50 13.58 -8.40
C PRO A 221 -0.86 14.15 -8.83
N PRO A 222 -1.50 15.03 -8.04
CA PRO A 222 -2.81 15.60 -8.40
C PRO A 222 -2.83 16.32 -9.75
N ALA A 223 -1.69 16.88 -10.17
CA ALA A 223 -1.53 17.56 -11.46
C ALA A 223 -1.32 16.62 -12.65
N ALA A 224 -1.20 15.30 -12.44
CA ALA A 224 -0.99 14.36 -13.53
C ALA A 224 -2.26 14.22 -14.38
N SER A 225 -2.11 14.32 -15.71
CA SER A 225 -3.23 14.25 -16.66
C SER A 225 -4.02 12.94 -16.60
N ASP A 226 -3.38 11.87 -16.13
CA ASP A 226 -3.93 10.54 -15.98
C ASP A 226 -4.38 10.21 -14.55
N ALA A 227 -4.39 11.18 -13.62
CA ALA A 227 -4.88 10.99 -12.24
C ALA A 227 -6.41 11.05 -12.09
N ALA A 228 -7.14 11.38 -13.17
CA ALA A 228 -8.60 11.45 -13.12
C ALA A 228 -9.21 10.11 -12.70
N GLY A 229 -10.12 10.15 -11.72
CA GLY A 229 -10.78 8.97 -11.17
C GLY A 229 -9.86 8.01 -10.41
N ALA A 230 -8.64 8.44 -10.06
CA ALA A 230 -7.73 7.63 -9.26
C ALA A 230 -8.31 7.37 -7.87
N PRO A 231 -8.40 6.10 -7.41
CA PRO A 231 -8.76 5.81 -6.04
C PRO A 231 -7.68 6.29 -5.07
N LEU A 232 -8.09 6.57 -3.84
CA LEU A 232 -7.19 6.99 -2.76
C LEU A 232 -6.68 5.78 -1.97
N LEU A 233 -5.46 5.91 -1.46
CA LEU A 233 -4.94 5.08 -0.39
C LEU A 233 -5.30 5.72 0.94
N TYR A 234 -5.72 4.90 1.89
CA TYR A 234 -6.02 5.35 3.24
C TYR A 234 -4.90 4.94 4.16
N VAL A 235 -4.10 5.90 4.60
CA VAL A 235 -3.03 5.65 5.57
C VAL A 235 -3.67 5.52 6.94
N MET A 236 -3.45 4.39 7.60
CA MET A 236 -4.10 4.06 8.86
C MET A 236 -3.10 3.53 9.88
N ALA A 237 -3.32 3.85 11.15
CA ALA A 237 -2.56 3.28 12.25
C ALA A 237 -3.46 2.88 13.42
N ARG A 238 -3.04 1.84 14.14
CA ARG A 238 -3.64 1.39 15.39
C ARG A 238 -2.63 1.57 16.53
N PRO A 239 -2.96 2.34 17.58
CA PRO A 239 -2.13 2.43 18.76
C PRO A 239 -2.13 1.12 19.57
N PRO A 240 -1.07 0.83 20.34
CA PRO A 240 -1.08 -0.28 21.26
C PRO A 240 -2.04 -0.02 22.43
N PRO A 241 -2.49 -1.05 23.17
CA PRO A 241 -3.45 -0.91 24.26
C PRO A 241 -2.97 0.03 25.38
N GLY A 242 -1.66 0.09 25.63
CA GLY A 242 -1.07 0.98 26.63
C GLY A 242 -1.17 2.47 26.27
N ALA A 243 -1.21 2.80 24.98
CA ALA A 243 -1.27 4.18 24.51
C ALA A 243 -2.67 4.82 24.64
N THR A 244 -3.73 4.02 24.77
CA THR A 244 -5.11 4.52 24.94
C THR A 244 -5.49 4.81 26.41
N GLY A 245 -4.59 4.56 27.36
CA GLY A 245 -4.79 4.77 28.80
C GLY A 245 -4.67 6.22 29.31
N GLY A 246 -4.43 7.20 28.44
CA GLY A 246 -4.31 8.62 28.80
C GLY A 246 -5.59 9.47 28.67
N GLY A 247 -6.72 8.89 28.27
CA GLY A 247 -7.93 9.67 28.01
C GLY A 247 -9.17 8.82 27.82
N GLY A 248 -9.68 8.25 28.91
CA GLY A 248 -11.02 7.65 28.92
C GLY A 248 -12.09 8.72 29.11
N GLY A 249 -12.97 8.88 28.11
CA GLY A 249 -14.32 9.42 28.31
C GLY A 249 -14.76 10.47 27.30
N GLY A 250 -15.72 10.09 26.44
CA GLY A 250 -16.59 11.07 25.78
C GLY A 250 -16.88 10.79 24.32
N ALA A 251 -18.06 10.24 24.05
CA ALA A 251 -18.73 10.46 22.78
C ALA A 251 -18.93 11.97 22.56
N GLY A 252 -18.66 12.45 21.35
CA GLY A 252 -18.96 13.83 20.95
C GLY A 252 -17.94 14.36 19.96
N GLY A 253 -18.36 14.56 18.71
CA GLY A 253 -17.55 15.26 17.73
C GLY A 253 -17.23 16.68 18.18
N ALA A 254 -15.98 17.08 18.08
CA ALA A 254 -15.53 18.46 17.93
C ALA A 254 -14.03 18.47 17.63
N ASP A 255 -13.65 19.35 16.72
CA ASP A 255 -12.31 19.69 16.27
C ASP A 255 -11.25 19.73 17.40
N ALA A 256 -10.28 18.82 17.32
CA ALA A 256 -9.09 18.85 18.17
C ALA A 256 -7.91 19.49 17.42
N LYS A 257 -7.89 20.83 17.42
CA LYS A 257 -6.74 21.64 17.01
C LYS A 257 -5.64 21.52 18.09
N ALA A 258 -4.64 20.67 17.87
CA ALA A 258 -3.46 20.59 18.73
C ALA A 258 -2.60 21.86 18.56
N LYS A 259 -2.47 22.62 19.65
CA LYS A 259 -1.63 23.82 19.75
C LYS A 259 -0.14 23.43 19.79
N ALA A 260 0.65 23.92 18.85
CA ALA A 260 2.07 24.19 19.05
C ALA A 260 2.24 25.71 19.20
N GLY A 261 2.75 26.14 20.35
CA GLY A 261 3.00 27.55 20.64
C GLY A 261 4.30 28.02 20.00
N VAL A 262 4.24 29.16 19.32
CA VAL A 262 5.37 30.06 19.12
C VAL A 262 4.82 31.49 19.24
N GLU A 263 5.43 32.26 20.13
CA GLU A 263 5.13 33.68 20.39
C GLU A 263 5.34 34.52 19.12
N ALA A 264 4.36 35.38 18.81
CA ALA A 264 4.50 36.44 17.82
C ALA A 264 4.36 37.80 18.50
N VAL A 265 5.40 38.60 18.36
CA VAL A 265 5.50 40.00 18.80
C VAL A 265 4.46 40.84 18.06
N ALA A 266 3.71 41.64 18.81
CA ALA A 266 2.71 42.57 18.31
C ALA A 266 3.33 43.85 17.74
N VAL A 267 2.77 44.35 16.64
CA VAL A 267 2.70 45.79 16.34
C VAL A 267 1.28 46.08 15.89
N GLY A 268 0.64 47.01 16.59
CA GLY A 268 -0.79 47.30 16.50
C GLY A 268 -1.19 48.34 15.45
N GLY A 269 -2.51 48.47 15.32
CA GLY A 269 -3.18 49.56 14.64
C GLY A 269 -4.69 49.30 14.57
N GLY A 270 -5.48 50.01 15.40
CA GLY A 270 -6.95 50.05 15.34
C GLY A 270 -7.46 50.70 14.04
N SER A 271 -8.77 50.78 13.75
CA SER A 271 -9.91 51.02 14.63
C SER A 271 -11.24 50.92 13.85
N GLY A 272 -12.33 50.53 14.56
CA GLY A 272 -13.73 50.97 14.35
C GLY A 272 -14.45 50.47 13.09
N GLY A 273 -15.74 50.11 13.06
CA GLY A 273 -16.88 50.18 13.98
C GLY A 273 -18.05 49.42 13.32
N GLY A 274 -19.07 49.06 14.10
CA GLY A 274 -20.03 47.99 13.77
C GLY A 274 -21.22 48.34 12.87
N ALA A 275 -21.96 47.31 12.45
CA ALA A 275 -23.41 47.13 12.65
C ALA A 275 -23.93 45.89 11.89
N ALA A 276 -25.06 45.35 12.36
CA ALA A 276 -25.63 44.03 12.11
C ALA A 276 -26.27 43.78 10.73
N ALA A 277 -26.31 42.51 10.29
CA ALA A 277 -27.45 41.84 9.62
C ALA A 277 -27.12 40.35 9.34
N GLY A 278 -28.15 39.49 9.32
CA GLY A 278 -28.11 38.02 9.27
C GLY A 278 -27.64 37.35 7.96
N PRO A 279 -27.82 36.01 7.84
CA PRO A 279 -26.82 35.13 7.24
C PRO A 279 -26.90 35.08 5.71
N ALA A 280 -25.78 35.35 5.06
CA ALA A 280 -25.58 35.12 3.63
C ALA A 280 -24.44 34.12 3.43
N VAL A 281 -24.72 33.17 2.54
CA VAL A 281 -23.88 32.09 2.04
C VAL A 281 -22.50 32.62 1.60
N ALA A 282 -21.40 32.08 2.15
CA ALA A 282 -20.02 32.37 1.73
C ALA A 282 -19.36 31.05 1.30
N ALA A 283 -19.14 30.80 0.01
CA ALA A 283 -18.09 31.39 -0.83
C ALA A 283 -16.69 30.96 -0.38
N ALA A 284 -16.08 30.08 -1.18
CA ALA A 284 -14.75 29.54 -1.01
C ALA A 284 -13.69 30.66 -0.94
N ALA A 285 -12.85 30.61 0.09
CA ALA A 285 -11.66 31.45 0.19
C ALA A 285 -10.50 30.86 -0.64
N PRO A 286 -9.65 31.71 -1.24
CA PRO A 286 -8.60 31.26 -2.15
C PRO A 286 -7.41 30.63 -1.40
N ALA A 287 -6.76 29.67 -2.05
CA ALA A 287 -5.56 29.01 -1.59
C ALA A 287 -4.42 30.01 -1.38
N ALA A 288 -3.81 29.98 -0.19
CA ALA A 288 -2.57 30.67 0.09
C ALA A 288 -1.41 29.95 -0.62
N GLU A 289 -0.70 30.70 -1.46
CA GLU A 289 0.50 30.28 -2.18
C GLU A 289 1.65 30.08 -1.18
N VAL A 290 2.06 28.83 -0.97
CA VAL A 290 3.23 28.49 -0.16
C VAL A 290 4.47 28.52 -1.07
N VAL A 291 5.21 29.61 -0.97
CA VAL A 291 6.55 29.76 -1.54
C VAL A 291 7.51 28.90 -0.71
N VAL A 292 8.03 27.83 -1.32
CA VAL A 292 9.11 27.00 -0.73
C VAL A 292 10.44 27.48 -1.32
N THR A 293 11.25 28.14 -0.50
CA THR A 293 12.68 28.37 -0.79
C THR A 293 13.49 27.13 -0.40
N PRO A 294 14.52 26.74 -1.16
CA PRO A 294 15.29 25.55 -0.89
C PRO A 294 16.21 25.77 0.32
N ALA A 295 16.13 24.87 1.30
CA ALA A 295 17.14 24.75 2.35
C ALA A 295 18.04 23.55 2.06
N ASP A 296 19.33 23.83 2.16
CA ASP A 296 20.51 23.06 1.84
C ASP A 296 20.47 21.54 2.10
N GLY A 297 20.84 20.80 1.04
CA GLY A 297 21.97 19.85 1.09
C GLY A 297 21.83 18.59 1.94
N ASP A 298 21.19 17.56 1.38
CA ASP A 298 21.80 16.22 1.35
C ASP A 298 21.30 15.48 0.11
N ALA A 299 22.25 14.88 -0.61
CA ALA A 299 22.08 14.42 -1.99
C ALA A 299 20.92 13.42 -2.14
N VAL A 300 19.99 13.74 -3.04
CA VAL A 300 19.18 12.74 -3.74
C VAL A 300 20.17 11.72 -4.31
N SER A 301 20.16 10.50 -3.76
CA SER A 301 21.16 9.50 -4.09
C SER A 301 21.15 9.24 -5.60
N ALA A 302 22.30 9.44 -6.22
CA ALA A 302 22.52 9.37 -7.67
C ALA A 302 22.04 8.06 -8.31
N GLU A 303 21.80 7.01 -7.52
CA GLU A 303 21.30 5.71 -7.97
C GLU A 303 19.79 5.67 -8.25
N ALA A 304 18.97 6.44 -7.51
CA ALA A 304 17.53 6.57 -7.82
C ALA A 304 17.33 7.37 -9.12
N VAL A 305 18.20 8.35 -9.35
CA VAL A 305 18.30 9.10 -10.61
C VAL A 305 18.87 8.20 -11.71
N ALA A 306 19.88 7.37 -11.44
CA ALA A 306 20.47 6.47 -12.44
C ALA A 306 19.49 5.40 -12.95
N VAL A 307 18.63 4.85 -12.08
CA VAL A 307 17.58 3.90 -12.48
C VAL A 307 16.49 4.61 -13.29
N ALA A 308 16.09 5.83 -12.91
CA ALA A 308 15.14 6.63 -13.69
C ALA A 308 15.69 7.07 -15.06
N VAL A 309 16.97 7.45 -15.10
CA VAL A 309 17.69 7.86 -16.33
C VAL A 309 17.94 6.68 -17.26
N ALA A 310 18.25 5.49 -16.73
CA ALA A 310 18.39 4.27 -17.54
C ALA A 310 17.06 3.84 -18.17
N VAL A 311 15.95 3.99 -17.44
CA VAL A 311 14.59 3.69 -17.94
C VAL A 311 14.13 4.73 -18.97
N GLN A 312 14.46 6.01 -18.78
CA GLN A 312 14.20 7.07 -19.78
C GLN A 312 15.05 6.92 -21.05
N GLY A 313 16.33 6.54 -20.93
CA GLY A 313 17.22 6.33 -22.07
C GLY A 313 16.78 5.15 -22.96
N ALA A 314 16.30 4.07 -22.36
CA ALA A 314 15.75 2.93 -23.09
C ALA A 314 14.43 3.27 -23.80
N ALA A 315 13.58 4.10 -23.20
CA ALA A 315 12.33 4.55 -23.80
C ALA A 315 12.55 5.52 -24.99
N ALA A 316 13.55 6.41 -24.90
CA ALA A 316 13.92 7.33 -25.98
C ALA A 316 14.52 6.58 -27.19
N ALA A 317 15.33 5.55 -26.95
CA ALA A 317 15.89 4.70 -28.00
C ALA A 317 14.81 3.88 -28.74
N LEU A 318 13.78 3.43 -28.03
CA LEU A 318 12.63 2.73 -28.62
C LEU A 318 11.69 3.68 -29.38
N ALA A 319 11.54 4.93 -28.93
CA ALA A 319 10.73 5.93 -29.63
C ALA A 319 11.39 6.39 -30.94
N GLN A 320 12.72 6.53 -31.00
CA GLN A 320 13.43 6.88 -32.23
C GLN A 320 13.43 5.75 -33.28
N GLN A 321 13.29 4.49 -32.85
CA GLN A 321 13.16 3.35 -33.76
C GLN A 321 11.78 3.27 -34.43
N GLN A 322 10.75 3.90 -33.85
CA GLN A 322 9.38 3.89 -34.39
C GLN A 322 9.05 5.09 -35.30
N THR A 323 9.90 6.13 -35.31
CA THR A 323 9.68 7.34 -36.13
C THR A 323 10.52 7.41 -37.41
N GLY A 324 11.21 6.34 -37.80
CA GLY A 324 12.09 6.33 -38.98
C GLY A 324 11.69 5.32 -40.05
N GLN A 325 10.71 5.64 -40.90
CA GLN A 325 10.79 5.58 -42.37
C GLN A 325 9.44 5.96 -43.05
N PRO A 326 9.39 7.01 -43.88
CA PRO A 326 8.23 7.37 -44.68
C PRO A 326 8.11 6.45 -45.91
N GLY A 327 6.87 6.15 -46.28
CA GLY A 327 6.53 5.10 -47.25
C GLY A 327 6.89 5.39 -48.70
N GLU A 328 7.29 4.32 -49.39
CA GLU A 328 7.33 4.24 -50.84
C GLU A 328 6.09 3.47 -51.31
N ARG A 329 5.08 4.21 -51.79
CA ARG A 329 3.90 3.66 -52.46
C ARG A 329 4.32 3.31 -53.89
N VAL A 330 4.49 2.02 -54.18
CA VAL A 330 4.61 1.53 -55.56
C VAL A 330 3.23 1.61 -56.21
N HIS A 331 3.10 2.50 -57.20
CA HIS A 331 1.95 2.57 -58.09
C HIS A 331 2.02 1.40 -59.07
N GLN A 332 0.95 0.61 -59.08
CA GLN A 332 0.64 -0.38 -60.10
C GLN A 332 0.05 0.36 -61.31
N GLY A 333 0.66 0.20 -62.48
CA GLY A 333 0.15 0.69 -63.76
C GLY A 333 0.13 -0.45 -64.77
N ASP A 334 -1.08 -0.85 -65.18
CA ASP A 334 -1.35 -1.57 -66.43
C ASP A 334 -1.13 -0.62 -67.62
N ASP A 335 -0.50 -1.11 -68.70
CA ASP A 335 -1.06 -1.25 -70.07
C ASP A 335 0.00 -1.17 -71.20
N GLN A 336 -0.13 -2.09 -72.20
CA GLN A 336 0.35 -2.05 -73.61
C GLN A 336 1.89 -2.02 -73.84
N VAL A 337 2.54 -2.97 -74.52
CA VAL A 337 2.44 -3.42 -75.95
C VAL A 337 3.21 -4.74 -76.08
#